data_AF-A0A7W3N1U2-F1
#
_entry.id   AF-A0A7W3N1U2-F1
#
_cell.length_a   1.000
_cell.length_b   1.000
_cell.length_c   1.000
_cell.angle_alpha   90.00
_cell.angle_beta   90.00
_cell.angle_gamma   90.00
#
_symmetry.space_group_name_H-M   'P 1'
#
loop_
_entity.id
_entity.type
_entity.pdbx_description
1 polymer ?
#
loop_
_entity_poly.entity_id
_entity_poly.type
_entity_poly.pdbx_seq_one_letter_code
_entity_poly.pdbx_strand_id
1 'polypeptide(L)'
;MDDHERRHLVAEDQLLIAYGVIMRVLAALPLPIKIPSAANIHGDHVHHSLLRAYDLIGDIPMKDSTREVIREMVLDWVIAEEIVEDDGKYPARWKLDLADTQHARILAAADQAKVELELPSEE
;
A
#
# COMPACT_ATOMS: atom_id res chain seq x y z
N MET A 1 -23.08 2.33 15.86
CA MET A 1 -22.14 1.86 14.85
C MET A 1 -22.65 0.54 14.34
N ASP A 2 -23.10 0.53 13.08
CA ASP A 2 -23.50 -0.71 12.44
C ASP A 2 -22.25 -1.58 12.13
N ASP A 3 -22.46 -2.87 11.84
CA ASP A 3 -21.35 -3.78 11.57
C ASP A 3 -20.56 -3.40 10.30
N HIS A 4 -21.22 -2.74 9.35
CA HIS A 4 -20.66 -2.36 8.07
C HIS A 4 -19.75 -1.13 8.20
N GLU A 5 -20.20 -0.12 8.92
CA GLU A 5 -19.47 1.08 9.35
C GLU A 5 -18.25 0.70 10.19
N ARG A 6 -18.40 -0.25 11.13
CA ARG A 6 -17.24 -0.79 11.86
C ARG A 6 -16.20 -1.38 10.89
N ARG A 7 -16.66 -2.15 9.91
CA ARG A 7 -15.78 -2.85 8.99
C ARG A 7 -15.07 -1.88 8.03
N HIS A 8 -15.74 -0.82 7.62
CA HIS A 8 -15.14 0.25 6.83
C HIS A 8 -14.05 0.99 7.61
N LEU A 9 -14.30 1.37 8.88
CA LEU A 9 -13.27 1.96 9.75
C LEU A 9 -12.04 1.05 9.93
N VAL A 10 -12.26 -0.26 10.08
CA VAL A 10 -11.15 -1.24 10.14
C VAL A 10 -10.36 -1.25 8.84
N ALA A 11 -11.02 -1.16 7.68
CA ALA A 11 -10.35 -1.10 6.39
C ALA A 11 -9.55 0.20 6.21
N GLU A 12 -10.04 1.34 6.71
CA GLU A 12 -9.28 2.61 6.75
C GLU A 12 -8.01 2.48 7.60
N ASP A 13 -8.11 1.90 8.81
CA ASP A 13 -6.96 1.67 9.68
C ASP A 13 -5.92 0.73 9.02
N GLN A 14 -6.39 -0.34 8.36
CA GLN A 14 -5.54 -1.27 7.63
C GLN A 14 -4.84 -0.58 6.43
N LEU A 15 -5.53 0.30 5.72
CA LEU A 15 -4.95 1.05 4.60
C LEU A 15 -3.79 1.94 5.07
N LEU A 16 -3.95 2.58 6.24
CA LEU A 16 -2.90 3.37 6.89
C LEU A 16 -1.70 2.51 7.29
N ILE A 17 -1.95 1.34 7.87
CA ILE A 17 -0.89 0.39 8.26
C ILE A 17 -0.12 -0.08 7.01
N ALA A 18 -0.84 -0.52 5.97
CA ALA A 18 -0.23 -0.93 4.71
C ALA A 18 0.58 0.19 4.05
N TYR A 19 0.08 1.43 4.09
CA TYR A 19 0.83 2.58 3.60
C TYR A 19 2.16 2.75 4.34
N GLY A 20 2.14 2.66 5.68
CA GLY A 20 3.35 2.73 6.50
C GLY A 20 4.37 1.64 6.16
N VAL A 21 3.90 0.43 5.87
CA VAL A 21 4.74 -0.70 5.45
C VAL A 21 5.36 -0.44 4.08
N ILE A 22 4.57 -0.01 3.10
CA ILE A 22 5.04 0.34 1.74
C ILE A 22 6.09 1.45 1.83
N MET A 23 5.82 2.49 2.61
CA MET A 23 6.74 3.61 2.78
C MET A 23 8.12 3.18 3.28
N ARG A 24 8.20 2.18 4.15
CA ARG A 24 9.48 1.66 4.64
C ARG A 24 10.26 0.94 3.54
N VAL A 25 9.58 0.15 2.71
CA VAL A 25 10.19 -0.52 1.56
C VAL A 25 10.67 0.52 0.54
N LEU A 26 9.82 1.48 0.20
CA LEU A 26 10.16 2.52 -0.79
C LEU A 26 11.26 3.46 -0.29
N ALA A 27 11.37 3.71 1.01
CA ALA A 27 12.44 4.52 1.60
C ALA A 27 13.83 3.89 1.44
N ALA A 28 13.92 2.58 1.22
CA ALA A 28 15.17 1.89 0.93
C ALA A 28 15.59 1.98 -0.55
N LEU A 29 14.71 2.47 -1.42
CA LEU A 29 14.96 2.59 -2.84
C LEU A 29 15.48 3.99 -3.20
N PRO A 30 16.36 4.11 -4.21
CA PRO A 30 16.88 5.40 -4.67
C PRO A 30 15.87 6.14 -5.57
N LEU A 31 14.66 6.39 -5.05
CA LEU A 31 13.57 7.03 -5.81
C LEU A 31 13.77 8.56 -5.86
N PRO A 32 13.74 9.19 -7.05
CA PRO A 32 13.91 10.65 -7.20
C PRO A 32 12.61 11.42 -6.93
N ILE A 33 11.78 10.96 -5.99
CA ILE A 33 10.51 11.59 -5.64
C ILE A 33 10.35 11.65 -4.12
N LYS A 34 9.58 12.62 -3.65
CA LYS A 34 9.15 12.68 -2.25
C LYS A 34 7.79 12.01 -2.16
N ILE A 35 7.72 10.91 -1.41
CA ILE A 35 6.44 10.26 -1.11
C ILE A 35 5.89 10.86 0.19
N PRO A 36 4.61 11.29 0.24
CA PRO A 36 4.03 11.89 1.43
C PRO A 36 4.15 11.01 2.67
N SER A 37 4.24 11.61 3.86
CA SER A 37 4.23 10.83 5.10
C SER A 37 2.81 10.33 5.43
N ALA A 38 2.71 9.28 6.24
CA ALA A 38 1.44 8.65 6.64
C ALA A 38 0.47 9.57 7.42
N ALA A 39 0.88 10.80 7.75
CA ALA A 39 0.04 11.76 8.46
C ALA A 39 -1.12 12.32 7.59
N ASN A 40 -1.09 12.11 6.27
CA ASN A 40 -2.12 12.58 5.36
C ASN A 40 -2.30 11.60 4.19
N ILE A 41 -2.80 10.39 4.50
CA ILE A 41 -2.97 9.31 3.49
C ILE A 41 -4.14 9.54 2.55
N HIS A 42 -5.12 10.37 2.94
CA HIS A 42 -6.32 10.60 2.18
C HIS A 42 -6.14 11.74 1.19
N GLY A 43 -6.31 11.43 -0.09
CA GLY A 43 -6.34 12.39 -1.18
C GLY A 43 -5.38 12.10 -2.34
N ASP A 44 -5.74 12.63 -3.50
CA ASP A 44 -5.11 12.44 -4.82
C ASP A 44 -3.57 12.48 -4.81
N HIS A 45 -2.97 13.25 -3.91
CA HIS A 45 -1.52 13.37 -3.82
C HIS A 45 -0.81 12.06 -3.44
N VAL A 46 -1.38 11.25 -2.55
CA VAL A 46 -0.77 9.99 -2.09
C VAL A 46 -0.89 8.95 -3.19
N HIS A 47 -2.10 8.79 -3.72
CA HIS A 47 -2.40 7.98 -4.89
C HIS A 47 -1.43 8.25 -6.05
N HIS A 48 -1.34 9.51 -6.49
CA HIS A 48 -0.44 9.88 -7.59
C HIS A 48 1.04 9.67 -7.26
N SER A 49 1.45 9.89 -6.00
CA SER A 49 2.85 9.68 -5.60
C SER A 49 3.23 8.20 -5.64
N LEU A 50 2.32 7.31 -5.23
CA LEU A 50 2.53 5.87 -5.27
C LEU A 50 2.49 5.33 -6.70
N LEU A 51 1.58 5.78 -7.57
CA LEU A 51 1.63 5.45 -8.99
C LEU A 51 2.93 5.94 -9.65
N ARG A 52 3.42 7.12 -9.25
CA ARG A 52 4.71 7.61 -9.74
C ARG A 52 5.86 6.74 -9.24
N ALA A 53 5.82 6.28 -7.99
CA ALA A 53 6.79 5.34 -7.45
C ALA A 53 6.77 4.02 -8.23
N TYR A 54 5.58 3.48 -8.50
CA TYR A 54 5.37 2.26 -9.30
C TYR A 54 6.07 2.33 -10.66
N ASP A 55 5.91 3.44 -11.38
CA ASP A 55 6.59 3.65 -12.66
C ASP A 55 8.11 3.65 -12.49
N LEU A 56 8.62 4.41 -11.53
CA LEU A 56 10.06 4.59 -11.29
C LEU A 56 10.76 3.31 -10.82
N ILE A 57 10.07 2.43 -10.08
CA ILE A 57 10.59 1.12 -9.69
C ILE A 57 10.97 0.29 -10.92
N GLY A 58 10.29 0.49 -12.05
CA GLY A 58 10.61 -0.13 -13.34
C GLY A 58 12.06 0.06 -13.78
N ASP A 59 12.62 1.23 -13.47
CA ASP A 59 13.94 1.69 -13.92
C ASP A 59 15.07 1.40 -12.91
N ILE A 60 14.75 0.92 -11.71
CA ILE A 60 15.76 0.66 -10.68
C ILE A 60 16.49 -0.66 -10.98
N PRO A 61 17.83 -0.68 -10.98
CA PRO A 61 18.60 -1.91 -11.17
C PRO A 61 18.47 -2.82 -9.95
N MET A 62 17.53 -3.77 -10.01
CA MET A 62 17.30 -4.83 -9.02
C MET A 62 16.82 -6.11 -9.68
N LYS A 63 16.81 -7.23 -8.94
CA LYS A 63 16.26 -8.49 -9.43
C LYS A 63 14.80 -8.30 -9.85
N ASP A 64 14.40 -8.93 -10.96
CA ASP A 64 13.04 -8.78 -11.48
C ASP A 64 11.99 -9.29 -10.48
N SER A 65 12.27 -10.36 -9.74
CA SER A 65 11.38 -10.86 -8.69
C SER A 65 11.12 -9.81 -7.58
N THR A 66 12.18 -9.13 -7.13
CA THR A 66 12.08 -8.05 -6.13
C THR A 66 11.27 -6.90 -6.67
N ARG A 67 11.52 -6.54 -7.94
CA ARG A 67 10.82 -5.44 -8.61
C ARG A 67 9.32 -5.69 -8.69
N GLU A 68 8.93 -6.89 -9.14
CA GLU A 68 7.52 -7.25 -9.26
C GLU A 68 6.83 -7.28 -7.91
N VAL A 69 7.46 -7.84 -6.87
CA VAL A 69 6.88 -7.85 -5.50
C VAL A 69 6.60 -6.44 -4.99
N ILE A 70 7.54 -5.50 -5.16
CA ILE A 70 7.36 -4.12 -4.71
C ILE A 70 6.29 -3.42 -5.55
N ARG A 71 6.26 -3.66 -6.86
CA ARG A 71 5.24 -3.09 -7.78
C ARG A 71 3.85 -3.60 -7.46
N GLU A 72 3.68 -4.89 -7.22
CA GLU A 72 2.42 -5.50 -6.82
C GLU A 72 1.92 -4.93 -5.49
N MET A 73 2.81 -4.77 -4.50
CA MET A 73 2.48 -4.18 -3.22
C MET A 73 1.92 -2.75 -3.36
N VAL A 74 2.50 -1.94 -4.26
CA VAL A 74 1.99 -0.59 -4.55
C VAL A 74 0.61 -0.65 -5.22
N LEU A 75 0.41 -1.55 -6.19
CA LEU A 75 -0.88 -1.71 -6.87
C LEU A 75 -1.97 -2.19 -5.91
N ASP A 76 -1.66 -3.16 -5.05
CA ASP A 76 -2.61 -3.69 -4.06
C ASP A 76 -3.07 -2.57 -3.11
N TRP A 77 -2.19 -1.63 -2.75
CA TRP A 77 -2.57 -0.47 -1.94
C TRP A 77 -3.47 0.49 -2.69
N VAL A 78 -3.14 0.82 -3.95
CA VAL A 78 -3.96 1.71 -4.78
C VAL A 78 -5.37 1.14 -4.95
N ILE A 79 -5.49 -0.17 -5.19
CA ILE A 79 -6.79 -0.84 -5.30
C ILE A 79 -7.55 -0.77 -3.96
N ALA A 80 -6.85 -0.99 -2.83
CA ALA A 80 -7.48 -0.91 -1.52
C ALA A 80 -7.95 0.51 -1.19
N GLU A 81 -7.18 1.53 -1.54
CA GLU A 81 -7.55 2.94 -1.37
C GLU A 81 -8.79 3.28 -2.19
N GLU A 82 -8.82 2.97 -3.49
CA GLU A 82 -9.99 3.21 -4.35
C GLU A 82 -11.27 2.53 -3.83
N ILE A 83 -11.12 1.39 -3.15
CA ILE A 83 -12.24 0.71 -2.50
C ILE A 83 -12.69 1.46 -1.26
N VAL A 84 -11.77 1.89 -0.40
CA VAL A 84 -12.06 2.50 0.89
C VAL A 84 -12.56 3.93 0.74
N GLU A 85 -12.06 4.68 -0.24
CA GLU A 85 -12.45 6.05 -0.56
C GLU A 85 -13.67 6.14 -1.50
N ASP A 86 -14.37 5.03 -1.79
CA ASP A 86 -15.57 5.03 -2.63
C ASP A 86 -16.61 6.04 -2.10
N ASP A 87 -16.73 7.19 -2.79
CA ASP A 87 -17.56 8.36 -2.46
C ASP A 87 -19.06 8.04 -2.27
N GLY A 88 -19.48 6.83 -2.60
CA GLY A 88 -20.83 6.31 -2.39
C GLY A 88 -21.00 5.54 -1.08
N LYS A 89 -21.28 6.25 0.03
CA LYS A 89 -21.95 5.72 1.24
C LYS A 89 -21.63 4.24 1.59
N TYR A 90 -20.45 4.01 2.16
CA TYR A 90 -19.88 2.71 2.54
C TYR A 90 -19.72 1.71 1.38
N PRO A 91 -18.49 1.22 1.10
CA PRO A 91 -18.25 0.29 0.00
C PRO A 91 -19.04 -1.00 0.21
N ALA A 92 -19.60 -1.59 -0.85
CA ALA A 92 -20.28 -2.88 -0.77
C ALA A 92 -19.40 -3.93 -0.04
N ARG A 93 -20.01 -4.79 0.79
CA ARG A 93 -19.28 -5.73 1.67
C ARG A 93 -18.18 -6.55 0.97
N TRP A 94 -18.43 -7.01 -0.25
CA TRP A 94 -17.45 -7.79 -1.03
C TRP A 94 -16.23 -6.95 -1.46
N LYS A 95 -16.38 -5.63 -1.62
CA LYS A 95 -15.25 -4.73 -1.87
C LYS A 95 -14.38 -4.65 -0.63
N LEU A 96 -14.97 -4.56 0.56
CA LEU A 96 -14.21 -4.60 1.82
C LEU A 96 -13.46 -5.94 1.99
N ASP A 97 -14.08 -7.06 1.61
CA ASP A 97 -13.38 -8.37 1.62
C ASP A 97 -12.19 -8.40 0.63
N LEU A 98 -12.30 -7.69 -0.49
CA LEU A 98 -11.19 -7.50 -1.44
C LEU A 98 -10.10 -6.60 -0.83
N ALA A 99 -10.46 -5.49 -0.17
CA ALA A 99 -9.50 -4.64 0.53
C ALA A 99 -8.72 -5.40 1.62
N ASP A 100 -9.41 -6.25 2.41
CA ASP A 100 -8.78 -7.16 3.39
C ASP A 100 -7.74 -8.08 2.70
N THR A 101 -8.09 -8.60 1.52
CA THR A 101 -7.20 -9.47 0.73
C THR A 101 -5.97 -8.71 0.22
N GLN A 102 -6.15 -7.49 -0.28
CA GLN A 102 -5.04 -6.64 -0.73
C GLN A 102 -4.13 -6.26 0.44
N HIS A 103 -4.69 -5.92 1.59
CA HIS A 103 -3.91 -5.66 2.81
C HIS A 103 -3.05 -6.88 3.19
N ALA A 104 -3.62 -8.09 3.20
CA ALA A 104 -2.86 -9.31 3.50
C ALA A 104 -1.72 -9.57 2.50
N ARG A 105 -1.96 -9.31 1.20
CA ARG A 105 -0.94 -9.42 0.16
C ARG A 105 0.18 -8.40 0.33
N ILE A 106 -0.15 -7.16 0.70
CA ILE A 106 0.84 -6.10 0.97
C ILE A 106 1.78 -6.53 2.10
N LEU A 107 1.24 -7.05 3.21
CA LEU A 107 2.07 -7.50 4.33
C LEU A 107 2.99 -8.65 3.93
N ALA A 108 2.49 -9.64 3.19
CA ALA A 108 3.29 -10.76 2.70
C ALA A 108 4.39 -10.30 1.72
N ALA A 109 4.05 -9.42 0.77
CA ALA A 109 4.98 -8.85 -0.18
C ALA A 109 6.06 -8.00 0.52
N ALA A 110 5.69 -7.24 1.55
CA ALA A 110 6.62 -6.46 2.32
C ALA A 110 7.61 -7.32 3.09
N ASP A 111 7.17 -8.43 3.69
CA ASP A 111 8.07 -9.35 4.37
C ASP A 111 9.06 -10.00 3.40
N GLN A 112 8.61 -10.36 2.19
CA GLN A 112 9.51 -10.81 1.14
C GLN A 112 10.51 -9.70 0.73
N ALA A 113 10.02 -8.47 0.50
CA ALA A 113 10.86 -7.35 0.10
C ALA A 113 11.91 -7.01 1.18
N LYS A 114 11.56 -7.09 2.47
CA LYS A 114 12.52 -6.88 3.59
C LYS A 114 13.68 -7.86 3.53
N VAL A 115 13.40 -9.14 3.26
CA VAL A 115 14.44 -10.17 3.14
C VAL A 115 15.35 -9.87 1.94
N GLU A 116 14.76 -9.49 0.81
CA GLU A 116 15.52 -9.26 -0.42
C GLU A 116 16.32 -7.94 -0.42
N LEU A 117 15.83 -6.93 0.30
CA LEU A 117 16.46 -5.62 0.47
C LEU A 117 17.31 -5.50 1.75
N GLU A 118 17.44 -6.58 2.53
CA GLU A 118 18.18 -6.62 3.80
C GLU A 118 17.73 -5.54 4.81
N LEU A 119 16.43 -5.26 4.86
CA LEU A 119 15.86 -4.28 5.77
C LEU A 119 15.89 -4.80 7.23
N PRO A 120 16.15 -3.93 8.22
CA PRO A 120 16.13 -4.34 9.62
C PRO A 120 14.74 -4.87 10.00
N SER A 121 14.73 -6.00 10.72
CA SER A 121 13.52 -6.51 11.37
C SER A 121 13.16 -5.58 12.53
N GLU A 122 11.87 -5.28 12.69
CA GLU A 122 11.42 -4.49 13.84
C GLU A 122 11.57 -5.33 15.12
N GLU A 123 12.30 -4.81 16.11
CA GLU A 123 12.28 -5.28 17.51
C GLU A 123 11.02 -4.82 18.25
#